data_AF-A0A6J3MIX2-F1
#
_entry.id   AF-A0A6J3MIX2-F1
#
_cell.length_a   1.000
_cell.length_b   1.000
_cell.length_c   1.000
_cell.angle_alpha   90.00
_cell.angle_beta   90.00
_cell.angle_gamma   90.00
#
_symmetry.space_group_name_H-M   'P 1'
#
loop_
_entity.id
_entity.type
_entity.pdbx_description
1 polymer ?
#
loop_
_entity_poly.entity_id
_entity_poly.type
_entity_poly.pdbx_seq_one_letter_code
_entity_poly.pdbx_strand_id
1 'polypeptide(L)'
;MSRDATWTPIKVRGKRRGQPEEKLRSHKVRDPVPRSWRTTLQGPSDVTQPVSHTCSRGQLKRHENVHLVPLELLPVELLHLIFELSSNLNLPLASRTLAVALSDSQHLQLRLVSRLLSPVLGESHLEATATDITNATRLLDSRFMTWAKFTEWLLRQQLKQYMQAVDGAKNVEALSRLWSMLRPCLRLPPPQKLLRPPFTRDKIKFLDLLTRHVDDFSFFSPFYHELARDGLLQAISRGATEAVPLFFRMGMKSDTEMLRVAVQNTKCEIGVIEMILIHPGDVDSLDLLDIELHNLMDRAESGRGGALKELIATAQRHREIADP
;
A
#
# COMPACT_ATOMS: atom_id res chain seq x y z
N MET A 1 -41.65 -22.72 39.82
CA MET A 1 -41.74 -21.24 39.71
C MET A 1 -41.02 -20.84 38.42
N SER A 2 -41.76 -20.80 37.31
CA SER A 2 -41.22 -20.52 35.97
C SER A 2 -41.28 -19.02 35.72
N ARG A 3 -40.16 -18.44 35.24
CA ARG A 3 -40.06 -17.02 34.90
C ARG A 3 -40.46 -16.85 33.43
N ASP A 4 -41.57 -16.17 33.20
CA ASP A 4 -41.99 -15.75 31.87
C ASP A 4 -41.08 -14.64 31.34
N ALA A 5 -40.40 -14.92 30.24
CA ALA A 5 -39.56 -13.97 29.52
C ALA A 5 -40.43 -13.07 28.63
N THR A 6 -40.54 -11.79 29.01
CA THR A 6 -41.17 -10.74 28.20
C THR A 6 -40.21 -10.23 27.14
N TRP A 7 -40.40 -10.68 25.90
CA TRP A 7 -39.67 -10.19 24.73
C TRP A 7 -40.28 -8.87 24.25
N THR A 8 -39.48 -7.80 24.19
CA THR A 8 -39.88 -6.53 23.56
C THR A 8 -39.57 -6.56 22.06
N PRO A 9 -40.52 -6.17 21.18
CA PRO A 9 -40.30 -6.23 19.74
C PRO A 9 -39.45 -5.06 19.24
N ILE A 10 -38.34 -5.38 18.57
CA ILE A 10 -37.47 -4.43 17.86
C ILE A 10 -38.13 -4.06 16.53
N LYS A 11 -38.56 -2.79 16.38
CA LYS A 11 -39.04 -2.25 15.10
C LYS A 11 -37.87 -1.89 14.19
N VAL A 12 -37.57 -2.77 13.23
CA VAL A 12 -36.61 -2.51 12.15
C VAL A 12 -37.23 -1.50 11.16
N ARG A 13 -36.72 -0.28 11.17
CA ARG A 13 -37.17 0.84 10.32
C ARG A 13 -36.47 0.78 8.96
N GLY A 14 -37.24 0.50 7.90
CA GLY A 14 -36.92 0.98 6.54
C GLY A 14 -36.63 -0.06 5.44
N LYS A 15 -37.62 -0.85 5.03
CA LYS A 15 -37.70 -1.35 3.64
C LYS A 15 -38.85 -0.61 2.94
N ARG A 16 -38.54 0.47 2.22
CA ARG A 16 -39.49 1.10 1.31
C ARG A 16 -39.81 0.10 0.20
N ARG A 17 -41.08 -0.28 0.08
CA ARG A 17 -41.63 -1.03 -1.05
C ARG A 17 -41.58 -0.12 -2.28
N GLY A 18 -40.57 -0.29 -3.13
CA GLY A 18 -40.59 0.26 -4.49
C GLY A 18 -41.64 -0.47 -5.31
N GLN A 19 -42.45 0.28 -6.07
CA GLN A 19 -43.44 -0.23 -7.02
C GLN A 19 -42.75 -1.15 -8.07
N PRO A 20 -43.41 -2.22 -8.56
CA PRO A 20 -42.80 -3.18 -9.51
C PRO A 20 -42.32 -2.55 -10.81
N GLU A 21 -42.95 -1.45 -11.25
CA GLU A 21 -42.66 -0.79 -12.52
C GLU A 21 -41.32 -0.03 -12.55
N GLU A 22 -40.73 0.25 -11.38
CA GLU A 22 -39.47 1.00 -11.27
C GLU A 22 -38.21 0.11 -11.43
N LYS A 23 -38.38 -1.23 -11.43
CA LYS A 23 -37.25 -2.19 -11.52
C LYS A 23 -36.86 -2.59 -12.94
N LEU A 24 -37.56 -2.12 -13.97
CA LEU A 24 -37.37 -2.54 -15.36
C LEU A 24 -36.44 -1.62 -16.20
N ARG A 25 -35.76 -0.65 -15.58
CA ARG A 25 -34.83 0.26 -16.30
C ARG A 25 -33.40 0.30 -15.74
N SER A 26 -32.99 -0.69 -14.95
CA SER A 26 -31.64 -0.77 -14.36
C SER A 26 -30.66 -1.68 -15.10
N HIS A 27 -31.03 -2.26 -16.25
CA HIS A 27 -30.08 -2.94 -17.14
C HIS A 27 -29.79 -2.11 -18.39
N LYS A 28 -28.96 -1.09 -18.23
CA LYS A 28 -28.11 -0.60 -19.33
C LYS A 28 -26.66 -0.71 -18.90
N VAL A 29 -26.11 -1.88 -19.23
CA VAL A 29 -24.77 -2.10 -19.82
C VAL A 29 -23.92 -0.84 -19.83
N ARG A 30 -22.90 -0.81 -18.97
CA ARG A 30 -21.74 0.06 -19.17
C ARG A 30 -20.64 -0.80 -19.78
N ASP A 31 -20.50 -0.68 -21.10
CA ASP A 31 -19.27 -1.04 -21.78
C ASP A 31 -18.13 -0.13 -21.26
N PRO A 32 -16.96 -0.67 -20.93
CA PRO A 32 -15.79 0.14 -20.67
C PRO A 32 -15.15 0.55 -22.01
N VAL A 33 -15.46 1.73 -22.50
CA VAL A 33 -14.65 2.39 -23.54
C VAL A 33 -13.42 3.01 -22.87
N PRO A 34 -12.18 2.61 -23.20
CA PRO A 34 -10.99 3.24 -22.66
C PRO A 34 -10.80 4.64 -23.28
N ARG A 35 -10.71 5.65 -22.40
CA ARG A 35 -10.35 7.03 -22.77
C ARG A 35 -8.87 7.07 -23.21
N SER A 36 -8.68 7.20 -24.52
CA SER A 36 -7.44 7.65 -25.14
C SER A 36 -7.12 9.08 -24.67
N TRP A 37 -5.94 9.24 -24.05
CA TRP A 37 -5.35 10.54 -23.76
C TRP A 37 -4.71 11.06 -25.04
N ARG A 38 -5.13 12.26 -25.48
CA ARG A 38 -4.46 12.97 -26.58
C ARG A 38 -3.17 13.62 -26.07
N THR A 39 -2.09 13.31 -26.76
CA THR A 39 -0.82 14.02 -26.77
C THR A 39 -0.97 15.28 -27.63
N THR A 40 -0.60 16.44 -27.09
CA THR A 40 -0.53 17.70 -27.84
C THR A 40 0.91 17.90 -28.31
N LEU A 41 1.13 17.91 -29.63
CA LEU A 41 2.33 18.46 -30.26
C LEU A 41 1.89 19.58 -31.22
N GLN A 42 2.72 20.62 -31.23
CA GLN A 42 2.54 21.92 -31.86
C GLN A 42 2.54 21.85 -33.40
N GLY A 43 1.83 22.80 -34.01
CA GLY A 43 1.95 23.17 -35.42
C GLY A 43 0.96 24.27 -35.77
N PRO A 44 1.38 25.40 -36.39
CA PRO A 44 0.53 26.58 -36.60
C PRO A 44 -0.20 26.54 -37.94
N SER A 45 -1.36 27.21 -38.01
CA SER A 45 -1.71 28.21 -39.04
C SER A 45 -3.20 28.56 -39.06
N ASP A 46 -3.43 29.88 -39.07
CA ASP A 46 -4.48 30.69 -39.71
C ASP A 46 -5.99 30.39 -39.63
N VAL A 47 -6.68 31.43 -39.11
CA VAL A 47 -7.88 32.13 -39.61
C VAL A 47 -9.01 31.26 -40.20
N THR A 48 -10.15 31.22 -39.51
CA THR A 48 -11.40 31.96 -39.83
C THR A 48 -12.52 31.49 -38.86
N GLN A 49 -13.27 32.43 -38.24
CA GLN A 49 -14.54 32.15 -37.53
C GLN A 49 -15.65 31.82 -38.56
N PRO A 50 -16.78 31.14 -38.21
CA PRO A 50 -17.90 31.81 -37.53
C PRO A 50 -18.81 30.96 -36.59
N VAL A 51 -19.42 31.65 -35.63
CA VAL A 51 -20.86 31.63 -35.23
C VAL A 51 -21.45 30.37 -34.55
N SER A 52 -21.61 30.52 -33.22
CA SER A 52 -22.70 30.12 -32.31
C SER A 52 -23.52 28.83 -32.55
N HIS A 53 -23.48 27.93 -31.55
CA HIS A 53 -24.68 27.38 -30.90
C HIS A 53 -24.38 27.04 -29.43
N THR A 54 -24.91 27.86 -28.54
CA THR A 54 -24.97 27.63 -27.10
C THR A 54 -26.05 26.59 -26.79
N CYS A 55 -25.65 25.41 -26.30
CA CYS A 55 -26.55 24.54 -25.54
C CYS A 55 -26.08 24.46 -24.09
N SER A 56 -26.49 25.46 -23.32
CA SER A 56 -26.45 25.47 -21.87
C SER A 56 -27.37 24.39 -21.31
N ARG A 57 -26.82 23.21 -20.99
CA ARG A 57 -27.48 22.30 -20.05
C ARG A 57 -27.28 22.85 -18.65
N GLY A 58 -28.32 23.54 -18.16
CA GLY A 58 -28.38 24.06 -16.81
C GLY A 58 -28.28 22.95 -15.77
N GLN A 59 -27.11 22.83 -15.14
CA GLN A 59 -27.02 22.30 -13.79
C GLN A 59 -27.35 23.46 -12.85
N LEU A 60 -28.65 23.59 -12.54
CA LEU A 60 -29.13 24.40 -11.43
C LEU A 60 -28.45 23.89 -10.16
N LYS A 61 -27.48 24.70 -9.72
CA LYS A 61 -26.79 24.62 -8.44
C LYS A 61 -27.82 24.53 -7.33
N ARG A 62 -27.97 23.35 -6.71
CA ARG A 62 -28.31 23.28 -5.30
C ARG A 62 -27.07 23.74 -4.53
N HIS A 63 -26.90 25.06 -4.37
CA HIS A 63 -26.18 25.59 -3.23
C HIS A 63 -27.13 25.43 -2.03
N GLU A 64 -27.18 24.24 -1.47
CA GLU A 64 -27.48 24.13 -0.05
C GLU A 64 -26.40 24.95 0.65
N ASN A 65 -26.82 25.91 1.49
CA ASN A 65 -25.94 26.62 2.38
C ASN A 65 -25.27 25.60 3.32
N VAL A 66 -24.15 25.04 2.88
CA VAL A 66 -23.28 24.24 3.74
C VAL A 66 -22.73 25.22 4.75
N HIS A 67 -23.29 25.21 5.97
CA HIS A 67 -22.75 25.95 7.09
C HIS A 67 -21.33 25.45 7.35
N LEU A 68 -20.35 26.19 6.85
CA LEU A 68 -18.95 25.92 7.08
C LEU A 68 -18.68 26.10 8.59
N VAL A 69 -17.96 25.15 9.16
CA VAL A 69 -17.49 25.23 10.55
C VAL A 69 -16.68 26.53 10.72
N PRO A 70 -16.72 27.24 11.87
CA PRO A 70 -15.97 28.48 12.05
C PRO A 70 -14.48 28.39 11.69
N LEU A 71 -13.89 27.20 11.89
CA LEU A 71 -12.51 26.91 11.49
C LEU A 71 -12.30 26.98 9.96
N GLU A 72 -13.28 26.56 9.16
CA GLU A 72 -13.23 26.60 7.69
C GLU A 72 -13.40 28.01 7.10
N LEU A 73 -13.86 28.97 7.91
CA LEU A 73 -13.96 30.37 7.52
C LEU A 73 -12.64 31.13 7.70
N LEU A 74 -11.63 30.51 8.33
CA LEU A 74 -10.34 31.14 8.54
C LEU A 74 -9.56 31.26 7.23
N PRO A 75 -8.79 32.36 7.06
CA PRO A 75 -7.78 32.47 6.02
C PRO A 75 -6.81 31.29 6.03
N VAL A 76 -6.34 30.91 4.84
CA VAL A 76 -5.47 29.73 4.65
C VAL A 76 -4.16 29.84 5.43
N GLU A 77 -3.66 31.05 5.64
CA GLU A 77 -2.45 31.36 6.39
C GLU A 77 -2.62 31.01 7.88
N LEU A 78 -3.78 31.34 8.45
CA LEU A 78 -4.10 30.99 9.84
C LEU A 78 -4.32 29.48 9.99
N LEU A 79 -4.97 28.86 8.99
CA LEU A 79 -5.10 27.41 8.96
C LEU A 79 -3.74 26.71 8.90
N HIS A 80 -2.81 27.21 8.08
CA HIS A 80 -1.44 26.71 8.00
C HIS A 80 -0.72 26.84 9.34
N LEU A 81 -0.84 27.98 10.00
CA LEU A 81 -0.20 28.24 11.30
C LEU A 81 -0.77 27.35 12.42
N ILE A 82 -2.10 27.21 12.50
CA ILE A 82 -2.76 26.31 13.47
C ILE A 82 -2.35 24.86 13.21
N PHE A 83 -2.34 24.44 11.95
CA PHE A 83 -1.93 23.09 11.59
C PHE A 83 -0.44 22.85 11.89
N GLU A 84 0.40 23.85 11.63
CA GLU A 84 1.81 23.79 11.98
C GLU A 84 1.99 23.62 13.49
N LEU A 85 1.34 24.43 14.32
CA LEU A 85 1.49 24.34 15.77
C LEU A 85 0.93 23.03 16.34
N SER A 86 -0.23 22.57 15.84
CA SER A 86 -0.89 21.38 16.36
C SER A 86 -0.31 20.07 15.80
N SER A 87 0.25 20.07 14.59
CA SER A 87 0.72 18.89 13.85
C SER A 87 -0.30 17.73 13.84
N ASN A 88 -1.59 18.05 13.94
CA ASN A 88 -2.65 17.06 14.14
C ASN A 88 -3.13 16.51 12.79
N LEU A 89 -2.77 15.25 12.50
CA LEU A 89 -3.19 14.53 11.29
C LEU A 89 -4.71 14.45 11.09
N ASN A 90 -5.51 14.65 12.13
CA ASN A 90 -6.96 14.57 12.04
C ASN A 90 -7.61 15.85 11.46
N LEU A 91 -6.91 16.99 11.44
CA LEU A 91 -7.44 18.25 10.89
C LEU A 91 -7.83 18.14 9.40
N PRO A 92 -6.95 17.65 8.50
CA PRO A 92 -7.30 17.37 7.11
C PRO A 92 -8.37 16.29 6.95
N LEU A 93 -8.55 15.41 7.94
CA LEU A 93 -9.54 14.33 7.88
C LEU A 93 -10.92 14.80 8.34
N ALA A 94 -10.99 15.84 9.17
CA ALA A 94 -12.23 16.38 9.71
C ALA A 94 -13.09 17.07 8.64
N SER A 95 -12.46 17.69 7.63
CA SER A 95 -13.19 18.37 6.56
C SER A 95 -12.41 18.37 5.24
N ARG A 96 -13.15 18.20 4.14
CA ARG A 96 -12.59 18.27 2.78
C ARG A 96 -12.07 19.67 2.45
N THR A 97 -12.73 20.73 2.94
CA THR A 97 -12.30 22.11 2.72
C THR A 97 -10.94 22.37 3.37
N LEU A 98 -10.79 21.93 4.63
CA LEU A 98 -9.51 21.99 5.35
C LEU A 98 -8.46 21.13 4.66
N ALA A 99 -8.83 19.92 4.20
CA ALA A 99 -7.91 19.05 3.48
C ALA A 99 -7.29 19.74 2.27
N VAL A 100 -8.12 20.40 1.45
CA VAL A 100 -7.67 21.12 0.25
C VAL A 100 -6.78 22.32 0.63
N ALA A 101 -7.24 23.14 1.58
CA ALA A 101 -6.49 24.30 2.04
C ALA A 101 -5.10 23.94 2.61
N LEU A 102 -5.00 22.81 3.33
CA LEU A 102 -3.75 22.32 3.91
C LEU A 102 -2.90 21.51 2.92
N SER A 103 -3.50 20.90 1.89
CA SER A 103 -2.78 20.02 0.96
C SER A 103 -1.93 20.77 -0.07
N ASP A 104 -2.17 22.04 -0.30
CA ASP A 104 -1.49 22.80 -1.35
C ASP A 104 -0.07 23.24 -0.92
N SER A 105 0.21 23.30 0.38
CA SER A 105 1.51 23.74 0.90
C SER A 105 2.50 22.58 1.04
N GLN A 106 3.44 22.49 0.10
CA GLN A 106 4.55 21.52 0.13
C GLN A 106 5.45 21.70 1.36
N HIS A 107 5.71 22.94 1.78
CA HIS A 107 6.55 23.23 2.93
C HIS A 107 5.94 22.66 4.22
N LEU A 108 4.65 22.92 4.43
CA LEU A 108 3.89 22.45 5.59
C LEU A 108 3.85 20.92 5.63
N GLN A 109 3.66 20.28 4.47
CA GLN A 109 3.72 18.83 4.33
C GLN A 109 5.07 18.26 4.78
N LEU A 110 6.18 18.78 4.28
CA LEU A 110 7.53 18.30 4.64
C LEU A 110 7.88 18.59 6.10
N ARG A 111 7.40 19.71 6.64
CA ARG A 111 7.58 20.07 8.04
C ARG A 111 6.80 19.11 8.96
N LEU A 112 5.58 18.75 8.59
CA LEU A 112 4.81 17.73 9.27
C LEU A 112 5.51 16.38 9.24
N VAL A 113 6.03 15.96 8.08
CA VAL A 113 6.79 14.70 7.98
C VAL A 113 7.99 14.72 8.93
N SER A 114 8.75 15.82 8.94
CA SER A 114 9.90 15.98 9.82
C SER A 114 9.50 15.92 11.30
N ARG A 115 8.43 16.60 11.71
CA ARG A 115 7.99 16.60 13.11
C ARG A 115 7.49 15.24 13.57
N LEU A 116 6.75 14.51 12.74
CA LEU A 116 6.18 13.21 13.13
C LEU A 116 7.22 12.07 13.06
N LEU A 117 8.22 12.18 12.19
CA LEU A 117 9.29 11.18 12.11
C LEU A 117 10.47 11.48 13.05
N SER A 118 10.72 12.74 13.42
CA SER A 118 11.85 13.10 14.30
C SER A 118 11.91 12.30 15.62
N PRO A 119 10.81 12.04 16.33
CA PRO A 119 10.86 11.28 17.58
C PRO A 119 11.24 9.81 17.38
N VAL A 120 10.99 9.25 16.19
CA VAL A 120 11.26 7.84 15.87
C VAL A 120 12.58 7.64 15.11
N LEU A 121 13.41 8.68 15.02
CA LEU A 121 14.69 8.69 14.30
C LEU A 121 15.82 9.15 15.24
N GLY A 122 17.06 8.87 14.86
CA GLY A 122 18.27 9.38 15.51
C GLY A 122 18.45 8.82 16.91
N GLU A 123 18.97 9.63 17.83
CA GLU A 123 19.11 9.24 19.25
C GLU A 123 17.77 9.37 20.00
N SER A 124 16.84 10.17 19.48
CA SER A 124 15.52 10.40 20.07
C SER A 124 14.62 9.16 20.07
N HIS A 125 14.92 8.14 19.25
CA HIS A 125 14.10 6.93 19.20
C HIS A 125 14.08 6.13 20.52
N LEU A 126 15.08 6.30 21.38
CA LEU A 126 15.14 5.65 22.70
C LEU A 126 14.04 6.18 23.63
N GLU A 127 13.60 7.42 23.42
CA GLU A 127 12.54 8.08 24.18
C GLU A 127 11.17 8.01 23.45
N ALA A 128 11.12 7.38 22.28
CA ALA A 128 9.91 7.34 21.46
C ALA A 128 8.74 6.68 22.18
N THR A 129 7.69 7.45 22.40
CA THR A 129 6.46 6.96 23.02
C THR A 129 5.68 6.08 22.04
N ALA A 130 4.77 5.25 22.56
CA ALA A 130 3.85 4.47 21.71
C ALA A 130 2.98 5.38 20.82
N THR A 131 2.65 6.59 21.29
CA THR A 131 1.91 7.59 20.52
C THR A 131 2.73 8.14 19.35
N ASP A 132 4.02 8.35 19.52
CA ASP A 132 4.90 8.82 18.43
C ASP A 132 5.02 7.78 17.33
N ILE A 133 5.23 6.51 17.70
CA ILE A 133 5.26 5.39 16.74
C ILE A 133 3.95 5.27 16.00
N THR A 134 2.82 5.40 16.71
CA THR A 134 1.49 5.35 16.09
C THR A 134 1.31 6.50 15.10
N ASN A 135 1.72 7.71 15.45
CA ASN A 135 1.62 8.88 14.57
C ASN A 135 2.54 8.76 13.35
N ALA A 136 3.78 8.30 13.53
CA ALA A 136 4.71 8.02 12.44
C ALA A 136 4.17 6.94 11.50
N THR A 137 3.66 5.84 12.05
CA THR A 137 3.04 4.75 11.27
C THR A 137 1.85 5.27 10.47
N ARG A 138 0.93 6.02 11.10
CA ARG A 138 -0.23 6.63 10.44
C ARG A 138 0.18 7.60 9.34
N LEU A 139 1.23 8.40 9.55
CA LEU A 139 1.78 9.27 8.52
C LEU A 139 2.27 8.46 7.33
N LEU A 140 3.08 7.43 7.57
CA LEU A 140 3.65 6.63 6.50
C LEU A 140 2.57 5.83 5.76
N ASP A 141 1.49 5.40 6.43
CA ASP A 141 0.32 4.74 5.83
C ASP A 141 -0.64 5.69 5.11
N SER A 142 -0.54 7.00 5.35
CA SER A 142 -1.45 7.97 4.73
C SER A 142 -1.33 7.97 3.20
N ARG A 143 -2.42 8.32 2.48
CA ARG A 143 -2.38 8.50 1.01
C ARG A 143 -1.44 9.62 0.57
N PHE A 144 -1.22 10.58 1.47
CA PHE A 144 -0.31 11.69 1.26
C PHE A 144 1.14 11.20 1.11
N MET A 145 1.58 10.22 1.90
CA MET A 145 2.95 9.75 1.86
C MET A 145 3.19 8.83 0.65
N THR A 146 3.84 9.34 -0.38
CA THR A 146 4.26 8.55 -1.56
C THR A 146 5.77 8.32 -1.54
N TRP A 147 6.26 7.39 -2.36
CA TRP A 147 7.70 7.20 -2.55
C TRP A 147 8.40 8.52 -2.92
N ALA A 148 7.87 9.25 -3.91
CA ALA A 148 8.42 10.53 -4.33
C ALA A 148 8.51 11.54 -3.16
N LYS A 149 7.44 11.70 -2.37
CA LYS A 149 7.44 12.62 -1.23
C LYS A 149 8.38 12.17 -0.11
N PHE A 150 8.45 10.87 0.15
CA PHE A 150 9.36 10.31 1.14
C PHE A 150 10.82 10.52 0.73
N THR A 151 11.17 10.23 -0.53
CA THR A 151 12.53 10.47 -1.05
C THR A 151 12.90 11.95 -1.04
N GLU A 152 11.99 12.84 -1.42
CA GLU A 152 12.20 14.28 -1.35
C GLU A 152 12.48 14.74 0.09
N TRP A 153 11.68 14.25 1.04
CA TRP A 153 11.90 14.53 2.46
C TRP A 153 13.26 14.00 2.94
N LEU A 154 13.62 12.76 2.59
CA LEU A 154 14.86 12.12 3.00
C LEU A 154 16.09 12.87 2.47
N LEU A 155 16.03 13.32 1.22
CA LEU A 155 17.08 14.15 0.59
C LEU A 155 17.23 15.50 1.27
N ARG A 156 16.12 16.10 1.72
CA ARG A 156 16.18 17.33 2.51
C ARG A 156 16.78 17.11 3.90
N GLN A 157 16.63 15.93 4.50
CA GLN A 157 17.33 15.61 5.75
C GLN A 157 18.85 15.49 5.53
N GLN A 158 19.29 14.91 4.42
CA GLN A 158 20.70 14.87 4.05
C GLN A 158 21.31 16.28 3.98
N LEU A 159 20.65 17.21 3.28
CA LEU A 159 21.13 18.59 3.15
C LEU A 159 21.24 19.33 4.49
N LYS A 160 20.40 18.99 5.47
CA LYS A 160 20.50 19.56 6.82
C LYS A 160 21.67 18.98 7.62
N GLN A 161 22.01 17.71 7.39
CA GLN A 161 23.08 17.02 8.11
C GLN A 161 24.46 17.21 7.46
N TYR A 162 24.53 17.46 6.15
CA TYR A 162 25.79 17.59 5.40
C TYR A 162 25.69 18.73 4.35
N MET A 163 26.63 19.69 4.40
CA MET A 163 26.72 20.81 3.45
C MET A 163 27.21 20.45 2.04
N GLN A 164 27.37 19.16 1.70
CA GLN A 164 27.88 18.76 0.38
C GLN A 164 26.88 17.85 -0.35
N ALA A 165 26.31 18.38 -1.42
CA ALA A 165 25.43 17.69 -2.34
C ALA A 165 26.22 16.65 -3.14
N VAL A 166 26.01 15.37 -2.85
CA VAL A 166 26.48 14.30 -3.72
C VAL A 166 25.43 14.08 -4.81
N ASP A 167 25.82 14.32 -6.06
CA ASP A 167 24.98 14.34 -7.27
C ASP A 167 24.40 12.96 -7.69
N GLY A 168 24.48 11.95 -6.80
CA GLY A 168 23.96 10.60 -6.99
C GLY A 168 22.65 10.30 -6.24
N ALA A 169 21.99 11.34 -5.71
CA ALA A 169 21.05 11.25 -4.59
C ALA A 169 19.73 10.47 -4.84
N LYS A 170 19.45 10.04 -6.08
CA LYS A 170 18.22 9.28 -6.38
C LYS A 170 18.42 7.77 -6.43
N ASN A 171 19.64 7.28 -6.20
CA ASN A 171 19.86 5.85 -6.18
C ASN A 171 19.29 5.20 -4.90
N VAL A 172 18.69 4.00 -5.01
CA VAL A 172 18.06 3.30 -3.88
C VAL A 172 19.11 2.98 -2.81
N GLU A 173 20.31 2.55 -3.18
CA GLU A 173 21.37 2.27 -2.21
C GLU A 173 21.81 3.54 -1.46
N ALA A 174 21.84 4.69 -2.12
CA ALA A 174 22.16 5.96 -1.47
C ALA A 174 21.06 6.34 -0.47
N LEU A 175 19.79 6.23 -0.87
CA LEU A 175 18.64 6.49 0.00
C LEU A 175 18.61 5.53 1.20
N SER A 176 18.96 4.26 1.01
CA SER A 176 19.00 3.30 2.11
C SER A 176 20.16 3.54 3.07
N ARG A 177 21.31 4.03 2.59
CA ARG A 177 22.39 4.49 3.47
C ARG A 177 21.93 5.70 4.29
N LEU A 178 21.26 6.67 3.66
CA LEU A 178 20.68 7.83 4.37
C LEU A 178 19.68 7.39 5.42
N TRP A 179 18.74 6.51 5.06
CA TRP A 179 17.76 5.97 6.00
C TRP A 179 18.43 5.27 7.19
N SER A 180 19.46 4.47 6.93
CA SER A 180 20.21 3.78 7.98
C SER A 180 20.97 4.76 8.89
N MET A 181 21.53 5.83 8.34
CA MET A 181 22.19 6.89 9.13
C MET A 181 21.20 7.65 10.02
N LEU A 182 19.95 7.79 9.59
CA LEU A 182 18.89 8.36 10.42
C LEU A 182 18.44 7.42 11.56
N ARG A 183 18.96 6.19 11.66
CA ARG A 183 18.70 5.24 12.76
C ARG A 183 17.21 5.16 13.13
N PRO A 184 16.35 4.67 12.23
CA PRO A 184 14.93 4.51 12.50
C PRO A 184 14.69 3.54 13.65
N CYS A 185 13.69 3.85 14.48
CA CYS A 185 13.24 2.98 15.55
C CYS A 185 12.87 1.60 14.99
N LEU A 186 13.44 0.53 15.52
CA LEU A 186 13.15 -0.85 15.09
C LEU A 186 11.70 -1.26 15.39
N ARG A 187 11.01 -0.56 16.29
CA ARG A 187 9.58 -0.77 16.58
C ARG A 187 8.65 -0.09 15.60
N LEU A 188 9.16 0.70 14.65
CA LEU A 188 8.33 1.35 13.63
C LEU A 188 7.98 0.32 12.54
N PRO A 189 6.74 -0.16 12.46
CA PRO A 189 6.37 -1.12 11.43
C PRO A 189 6.38 -0.46 10.05
N PRO A 190 6.65 -1.23 8.98
CA PRO A 190 6.45 -0.70 7.64
C PRO A 190 4.95 -0.42 7.41
N PRO A 191 4.62 0.53 6.51
CA PRO A 191 3.24 0.90 6.26
C PRO A 191 2.46 -0.28 5.69
N GLN A 192 1.30 -0.57 6.29
CA GLN A 192 0.38 -1.61 5.84
C GLN A 192 0.03 -1.50 4.36
N LYS A 193 -0.09 -0.27 3.85
CA LYS A 193 -0.40 -0.07 2.43
C LYS A 193 0.67 -0.65 1.53
N LEU A 194 1.94 -0.77 1.96
CA LEU A 194 3.06 -1.30 1.18
C LEU A 194 3.01 -2.82 1.05
N LEU A 195 2.39 -3.52 2.00
CA LEU A 195 2.27 -4.97 2.03
C LEU A 195 1.13 -5.51 1.15
N ARG A 196 0.22 -4.64 0.70
CA ARG A 196 -0.94 -5.01 -0.14
C ARG A 196 -0.68 -4.73 -1.62
N PRO A 197 -1.42 -5.32 -2.57
CA PRO A 197 -1.35 -4.90 -3.98
C PRO A 197 -1.99 -3.51 -4.21
N PRO A 198 -1.76 -2.87 -5.36
CA PRO A 198 -0.81 -3.27 -6.42
C PRO A 198 0.65 -3.06 -5.99
N PHE A 199 1.53 -4.01 -6.35
CA PHE A 199 2.98 -3.94 -6.10
C PHE A 199 3.68 -3.19 -7.22
N THR A 200 3.56 -1.86 -7.22
CA THR A 200 4.28 -1.01 -8.19
C THR A 200 5.77 -0.93 -7.84
N ARG A 201 6.62 -0.64 -8.83
CA ARG A 201 8.07 -0.51 -8.62
C ARG A 201 8.43 0.48 -7.50
N ASP A 202 7.75 1.62 -7.46
CA ASP A 202 7.95 2.62 -6.39
C ASP A 202 7.58 2.09 -5.01
N LYS A 203 6.54 1.28 -4.94
CA LYS A 203 6.09 0.66 -3.69
C LYS A 203 7.07 -0.39 -3.20
N ILE A 204 7.63 -1.18 -4.10
CA ILE A 204 8.66 -2.19 -3.82
C ILE A 204 9.94 -1.51 -3.32
N LYS A 205 10.38 -0.44 -3.99
CA LYS A 205 11.52 0.39 -3.51
C LYS A 205 11.26 0.98 -2.12
N PHE A 206 10.03 1.45 -1.90
CA PHE A 206 9.67 2.01 -0.60
C PHE A 206 9.66 0.94 0.50
N LEU A 207 9.13 -0.25 0.20
CA LEU A 207 9.14 -1.38 1.11
C LEU A 207 10.58 -1.81 1.43
N ASP A 208 11.40 -2.06 0.40
CA ASP A 208 12.81 -2.47 0.53
C ASP A 208 13.62 -1.51 1.40
N LEU A 209 13.41 -0.20 1.25
CA LEU A 209 14.11 0.80 2.04
C LEU A 209 13.68 0.74 3.52
N LEU A 210 12.39 0.63 3.80
CA LEU A 210 11.87 0.66 5.17
C LEU A 210 12.14 -0.64 5.94
N THR A 211 12.24 -1.77 5.25
CA THR A 211 12.33 -3.09 5.87
C THR A 211 13.72 -3.71 5.79
N ARG A 212 14.72 -2.92 5.37
CA ARG A 212 16.10 -3.38 5.21
C ARG A 212 16.73 -4.00 6.46
N HIS A 213 16.29 -3.56 7.64
CA HIS A 213 16.78 -4.02 8.95
C HIS A 213 15.69 -4.77 9.73
N VAL A 214 14.66 -5.25 9.04
CA VAL A 214 13.55 -6.01 9.64
C VAL A 214 13.70 -7.45 9.19
N ASP A 215 14.09 -8.31 10.13
CA ASP A 215 14.31 -9.73 9.85
C ASP A 215 13.09 -10.60 10.21
N ASP A 216 12.17 -10.11 11.06
CA ASP A 216 10.96 -10.83 11.45
C ASP A 216 9.78 -9.87 11.76
N PHE A 217 8.70 -10.01 10.98
CA PHE A 217 7.45 -9.28 11.21
C PHE A 217 6.73 -9.61 12.51
N SER A 218 6.97 -10.80 13.05
CA SER A 218 6.35 -11.26 14.30
C SER A 218 6.69 -10.34 15.47
N PHE A 219 7.78 -9.56 15.35
CA PHE A 219 8.18 -8.53 16.30
C PHE A 219 7.15 -7.39 16.48
N PHE A 220 6.41 -7.02 15.43
CA PHE A 220 5.49 -5.88 15.52
C PHE A 220 4.14 -6.25 16.12
N SER A 221 3.48 -7.24 15.52
CA SER A 221 2.23 -7.83 16.02
C SER A 221 1.85 -9.06 15.18
N PRO A 222 1.04 -9.98 15.73
CA PRO A 222 0.49 -11.10 14.96
C PRO A 222 -0.30 -10.65 13.72
N PHE A 223 -1.01 -9.53 13.82
CA PHE A 223 -1.76 -8.95 12.69
C PHE A 223 -0.86 -8.58 11.51
N TYR A 224 0.34 -8.07 11.77
CA TYR A 224 1.29 -7.73 10.70
C TYR A 224 1.85 -8.98 10.01
N HIS A 225 2.02 -10.07 10.74
CA HIS A 225 2.43 -11.36 10.17
C HIS A 225 1.37 -11.88 9.19
N GLU A 226 0.09 -11.90 9.59
CA GLU A 226 -1.02 -12.29 8.71
C GLU A 226 -1.10 -11.38 7.48
N LEU A 227 -1.00 -10.07 7.68
CA LEU A 227 -1.02 -9.09 6.61
C LEU A 227 0.13 -9.28 5.61
N ALA A 228 1.33 -9.61 6.09
CA ALA A 228 2.49 -9.87 5.26
C ALA A 228 2.34 -11.20 4.50
N ARG A 229 1.79 -12.24 5.13
CA ARG A 229 1.46 -13.52 4.48
C ARG A 229 0.45 -13.35 3.35
N ASP A 230 -0.64 -12.62 3.61
CA ASP A 230 -1.64 -12.26 2.61
C ASP A 230 -1.03 -11.43 1.47
N GLY A 231 -0.10 -10.53 1.81
CA GLY A 231 0.67 -9.73 0.87
C GLY A 231 1.54 -10.59 -0.04
N LEU A 232 2.26 -11.55 0.53
CA LEU A 232 3.11 -12.50 -0.19
C LEU A 232 2.30 -13.39 -1.14
N LEU A 233 1.19 -13.97 -0.68
CA LEU A 233 0.27 -14.74 -1.54
C LEU A 233 -0.27 -13.88 -2.70
N GLN A 234 -0.60 -12.62 -2.43
CA GLN A 234 -1.03 -11.68 -3.47
C GLN A 234 0.10 -11.28 -4.42
N ALA A 235 1.35 -11.26 -3.98
CA ALA A 235 2.51 -10.99 -4.82
C ALA A 235 2.77 -12.16 -5.77
N ILE A 236 2.75 -13.40 -5.25
CA ILE A 236 2.93 -14.64 -6.03
C ILE A 236 1.81 -14.79 -7.07
N SER A 237 0.54 -14.65 -6.64
CA SER A 237 -0.62 -14.78 -7.54
C SER A 237 -0.70 -13.70 -8.63
N ARG A 238 -0.02 -12.55 -8.45
CA ARG A 238 0.06 -11.49 -9.45
C ARG A 238 1.35 -11.49 -10.26
N GLY A 239 2.29 -12.40 -9.98
CA GLY A 239 3.60 -12.46 -10.64
C GLY A 239 4.50 -11.27 -10.30
N ALA A 240 4.37 -10.67 -9.11
CA ALA A 240 5.22 -9.57 -8.66
C ALA A 240 6.55 -10.11 -8.10
N THR A 241 7.41 -10.59 -8.99
CA THR A 241 8.65 -11.32 -8.67
C THR A 241 9.63 -10.49 -7.81
N GLU A 242 9.70 -9.17 -8.04
CA GLU A 242 10.54 -8.26 -7.25
C GLU A 242 10.07 -8.08 -5.79
N ALA A 243 8.79 -8.32 -5.48
CA ALA A 243 8.24 -8.11 -4.14
C ALA A 243 8.45 -9.34 -3.23
N VAL A 244 8.35 -10.55 -3.80
CA VAL A 244 8.53 -11.83 -3.11
C VAL A 244 9.82 -11.93 -2.27
N PRO A 245 11.02 -11.61 -2.79
CA PRO A 245 12.26 -11.69 -2.00
C PRO A 245 12.25 -10.78 -0.78
N LEU A 246 11.54 -9.65 -0.84
CA LEU A 246 11.41 -8.74 0.31
C LEU A 246 10.63 -9.41 1.43
N PHE A 247 9.53 -10.13 1.11
CA PHE A 247 8.76 -10.85 2.12
C PHE A 247 9.57 -11.95 2.80
N PHE A 248 10.33 -12.74 2.05
CA PHE A 248 11.21 -13.75 2.63
C PHE A 248 12.31 -13.14 3.50
N ARG A 249 12.91 -12.02 3.09
CA ARG A 249 13.90 -11.30 3.91
C ARG A 249 13.32 -10.84 5.25
N MET A 250 12.03 -10.50 5.27
CA MET A 250 11.32 -10.06 6.49
C MET A 250 10.82 -11.24 7.36
N GLY A 251 11.36 -12.44 7.16
CA GLY A 251 11.09 -13.61 7.98
C GLY A 251 9.79 -14.34 7.62
N MET A 252 9.18 -14.04 6.47
CA MET A 252 8.05 -14.84 6.00
C MET A 252 8.51 -16.24 5.63
N LYS A 253 7.78 -17.24 6.12
CA LYS A 253 8.00 -18.64 5.85
C LYS A 253 7.14 -19.07 4.68
N SER A 254 7.65 -19.96 3.81
CA SER A 254 6.84 -20.54 2.75
C SER A 254 5.93 -21.65 3.28
N ASP A 255 4.73 -21.76 2.71
CA ASP A 255 3.81 -22.88 2.95
C ASP A 255 3.42 -23.59 1.63
N THR A 256 2.81 -24.78 1.74
CA THR A 256 2.34 -25.54 0.58
C THR A 256 1.36 -24.73 -0.29
N GLU A 257 0.54 -23.87 0.32
CA GLU A 257 -0.41 -23.00 -0.39
C GLU A 257 0.29 -21.99 -1.31
N MET A 258 1.37 -21.35 -0.85
CA MET A 258 2.19 -20.46 -1.68
C MET A 258 2.77 -21.20 -2.87
N LEU A 259 3.23 -22.44 -2.68
CA LEU A 259 3.77 -23.28 -3.75
C LEU A 259 2.68 -23.67 -4.76
N ARG A 260 1.50 -24.07 -4.30
CA ARG A 260 0.33 -24.35 -5.16
C ARG A 260 -0.04 -23.14 -6.01
N VAL A 261 -0.15 -21.96 -5.38
CA VAL A 261 -0.48 -20.70 -6.07
C VAL A 261 0.59 -20.31 -7.09
N ALA A 262 1.88 -20.51 -6.76
CA ALA A 262 2.99 -20.24 -7.68
C ALA A 262 2.99 -21.15 -8.90
N VAL A 263 2.70 -22.46 -8.73
CA VAL A 263 2.61 -23.43 -9.82
C VAL A 263 1.38 -23.19 -10.69
N GLN A 264 0.24 -22.86 -10.09
CA GLN A 264 -1.00 -22.57 -10.82
C GLN A 264 -0.90 -21.30 -11.67
N ASN A 265 -0.11 -20.31 -11.24
CA ASN A 265 0.02 -19.04 -11.93
C ASN A 265 1.08 -19.09 -13.04
N THR A 266 0.63 -19.10 -14.30
CA THR A 266 1.51 -19.12 -15.48
C THR A 266 2.46 -17.93 -15.55
N LYS A 267 2.13 -16.79 -14.91
CA LYS A 267 2.98 -15.59 -14.85
C LYS A 267 4.04 -15.63 -13.76
N CYS A 268 4.04 -16.64 -12.91
CA CYS A 268 5.07 -16.79 -11.88
C CYS A 268 6.37 -17.26 -12.55
N GLU A 269 7.51 -16.65 -12.22
CA GLU A 269 8.82 -17.09 -12.71
C GLU A 269 9.29 -18.31 -11.91
N ILE A 270 10.07 -19.19 -12.55
CA ILE A 270 10.65 -20.37 -11.88
C ILE A 270 11.50 -19.94 -10.67
N GLY A 271 12.19 -18.80 -10.76
CA GLY A 271 12.96 -18.24 -9.64
C GLY A 271 12.13 -17.98 -8.38
N VAL A 272 10.84 -17.62 -8.51
CA VAL A 272 9.96 -17.47 -7.33
C VAL A 272 9.70 -18.81 -6.65
N ILE A 273 9.58 -19.88 -7.43
CA ILE A 273 9.37 -21.25 -6.92
C ILE A 273 10.65 -21.74 -6.24
N GLU A 274 11.82 -21.46 -6.81
CA GLU A 274 13.11 -21.70 -6.14
C GLU A 274 13.18 -20.95 -4.81
N MET A 275 12.80 -19.67 -4.77
CA MET A 275 12.81 -18.90 -3.53
C MET A 275 11.89 -19.49 -2.46
N ILE A 276 10.70 -19.95 -2.84
CA ILE A 276 9.76 -20.66 -1.95
C ILE A 276 10.41 -21.93 -1.39
N LEU A 277 11.11 -22.71 -2.21
CA LEU A 277 11.74 -23.96 -1.79
C LEU A 277 13.00 -23.76 -0.94
N ILE A 278 13.73 -22.66 -1.14
CA ILE A 278 14.93 -22.30 -0.36
C ILE A 278 14.57 -21.74 1.02
N HIS A 279 13.40 -21.14 1.19
CA HIS A 279 12.94 -20.56 2.46
C HIS A 279 11.77 -21.35 3.06
N PRO A 280 11.95 -22.67 3.29
CA PRO A 280 10.90 -23.47 3.87
C PRO A 280 10.55 -22.96 5.26
N GLY A 281 9.26 -23.07 5.60
CA GLY A 281 8.82 -22.78 6.95
C GLY A 281 9.25 -23.87 7.93
N ASP A 282 8.38 -24.17 8.89
CA ASP A 282 8.60 -25.34 9.74
C ASP A 282 8.63 -26.63 8.90
N VAL A 283 9.24 -27.70 9.43
CA VAL A 283 9.43 -28.98 8.71
C VAL A 283 8.10 -29.52 8.15
N ASP A 284 6.99 -29.26 8.85
CA ASP A 284 5.63 -29.70 8.47
C ASP A 284 4.86 -28.71 7.58
N SER A 285 5.40 -27.52 7.32
CA SER A 285 4.66 -26.46 6.61
C SER A 285 4.65 -26.59 5.09
N LEU A 286 5.59 -27.36 4.54
CA LEU A 286 5.75 -27.56 3.10
C LEU A 286 5.70 -29.05 2.76
N ASP A 287 4.51 -29.49 2.35
CA ASP A 287 4.25 -30.84 1.88
C ASP A 287 4.58 -30.95 0.39
N LEU A 288 5.77 -31.48 0.10
CA LEU A 288 6.24 -31.70 -1.27
C LEU A 288 5.63 -32.95 -1.91
N LEU A 289 4.94 -33.80 -1.14
CA LEU A 289 4.27 -35.01 -1.62
C LEU A 289 2.77 -34.78 -1.87
N ASP A 290 2.33 -33.53 -1.76
CA ASP A 290 0.96 -33.13 -1.99
C ASP A 290 0.47 -33.52 -3.40
N ILE A 291 -0.55 -34.37 -3.42
CA ILE A 291 -1.17 -34.90 -4.64
C ILE A 291 -1.70 -33.76 -5.51
N GLU A 292 -2.25 -32.70 -4.91
CA GLU A 292 -2.78 -31.56 -5.66
C GLU A 292 -1.67 -30.80 -6.38
N LEU A 293 -0.52 -30.61 -5.73
CA LEU A 293 0.67 -30.00 -6.33
C LEU A 293 1.19 -30.82 -7.52
N HIS A 294 1.29 -32.14 -7.39
CA HIS A 294 1.69 -33.02 -8.49
C HIS A 294 0.72 -32.93 -9.68
N ASN A 295 -0.58 -32.96 -9.41
CA ASN A 295 -1.61 -32.80 -10.43
C ASN A 295 -1.55 -31.42 -11.12
N LEU A 296 -1.16 -30.36 -10.40
CA LEU A 296 -0.97 -29.03 -10.98
C LEU A 296 0.27 -28.99 -11.89
N MET A 297 1.37 -29.64 -11.50
CA MET A 297 2.57 -29.74 -12.33
C MET A 297 2.34 -30.53 -13.63
N ASP A 298 1.55 -31.60 -13.57
CA ASP A 298 1.17 -32.38 -14.75
C ASP A 298 0.32 -31.59 -15.74
N ARG A 299 -0.48 -30.65 -15.22
CA ARG A 299 -1.32 -29.75 -16.02
C ARG A 299 -0.59 -28.50 -16.52
N ALA A 300 0.61 -28.22 -16.01
CA ALA A 300 1.39 -27.06 -16.43
C ALA A 300 1.86 -27.22 -17.89
N GLU A 301 2.00 -26.09 -18.60
CA GLU A 301 2.37 -26.07 -20.03
C GLU A 301 3.63 -26.91 -20.33
N SER A 302 3.63 -27.57 -21.50
CA SER A 302 4.63 -28.55 -21.90
C SER A 302 6.06 -27.98 -21.78
N GLY A 303 6.86 -28.58 -20.91
CA GLY A 303 8.25 -28.18 -20.61
C GLY A 303 8.41 -27.58 -19.21
N ARG A 304 7.47 -26.76 -18.75
CA ARG A 304 7.52 -26.16 -17.41
C ARG A 304 7.25 -27.19 -16.31
N GLY A 305 6.28 -28.07 -16.51
CA GLY A 305 5.97 -29.14 -15.55
C GLY A 305 7.16 -30.07 -15.29
N GLY A 306 7.96 -30.38 -16.31
CA GLY A 306 9.17 -31.19 -16.17
C GLY A 306 10.24 -30.52 -15.31
N ALA A 307 10.54 -29.25 -15.60
CA ALA A 307 11.49 -28.46 -14.82
C ALA A 307 11.04 -28.33 -13.34
N LEU A 308 9.75 -28.12 -13.08
CA LEU A 308 9.23 -28.03 -11.72
C LEU A 308 9.38 -29.34 -10.94
N LYS A 309 9.11 -30.48 -11.58
CA LYS A 309 9.30 -31.80 -10.96
C LYS A 309 10.75 -32.06 -10.62
N GLU A 310 11.68 -31.73 -11.51
CA GLU A 310 13.12 -31.87 -11.27
C GLU A 310 13.58 -30.99 -10.10
N LEU A 311 13.06 -29.77 -10.03
CA LEU A 311 13.38 -28.80 -8.99
C LEU A 311 12.86 -29.24 -7.61
N ILE A 312 11.62 -29.73 -7.54
CA ILE A 312 11.05 -30.30 -6.31
C ILE A 312 11.80 -31.57 -5.89
N ALA A 313 12.12 -32.47 -6.83
CA ALA A 313 12.89 -33.68 -6.54
C ALA A 313 14.30 -33.33 -5.99
N THR A 314 14.91 -32.27 -6.51
CA THR A 314 16.19 -31.74 -6.02
C THR A 314 16.05 -31.19 -4.60
N ALA A 315 15.01 -30.39 -4.34
CA ALA A 315 14.73 -29.86 -3.01
C ALA A 315 14.43 -30.98 -1.98
N GLN A 316 13.71 -32.04 -2.37
CA GLN A 316 13.46 -33.21 -1.52
C GLN A 316 14.76 -33.90 -1.10
N ARG A 317 15.65 -34.19 -2.06
CA ARG A 317 16.96 -34.79 -1.77
C ARG A 317 17.78 -33.94 -0.81
N HIS A 318 17.76 -32.62 -0.98
CA HIS A 318 18.47 -31.72 -0.08
C HIS A 318 17.93 -31.75 1.35
N ARG A 319 16.62 -31.96 1.55
CA ARG A 319 16.03 -32.12 2.88
C ARG A 319 16.38 -33.45 3.54
N GLU A 320 16.30 -34.55 2.79
CA GLU A 320 16.68 -35.89 3.28
C GLU A 320 18.14 -35.96 3.76
N ILE A 321 19.02 -35.13 3.19
CA ILE A 321 20.42 -35.03 3.61
C ILE A 321 20.58 -34.14 4.87
N ALA A 322 19.69 -33.17 5.06
CA ALA A 322 19.78 -32.19 6.15
C ALA A 322 19.20 -32.68 7.48
N ASP A 323 18.22 -33.59 7.45
CA ASP A 323 17.61 -34.24 8.62
C ASP A 323 18.00 -35.74 8.68
N PRO A 324 19.17 -36.11 9.23
CA PRO A 324 19.62 -37.51 9.35
C PRO A 324 18.92 -38.33 10.44
#